data_AF-A0A4Q3XST4-F1
#
_entry.id   AF-A0A4Q3XST4-F1
#
_cell.length_a   1.000
_cell.length_b   1.000
_cell.length_c   1.000
_cell.angle_alpha   90.00
_cell.angle_beta   90.00
_cell.angle_gamma   90.00
#
_symmetry.space_group_name_H-M   'P 1'
#
loop_
_entity.id
_entity.type
_entity.pdbx_description
1 polymer ?
#
loop_
_entity_poly.entity_id
_entity_poly.type
_entity_poly.pdbx_seq_one_letter_code
_entity_poly.pdbx_strand_id
1 'polypeptide(L)' 'MTTRLEKFYKEQVVPSLTEKFGYANPMEVPRITKITINMGVGEAATNKKILENAVADLAKITGQ' A
#
# COMPACT_ATOMS: atom_id res chain seq x y z
N MET A 1 14.20 9.65 -5.69
CA MET A 1 13.67 8.54 -6.52
C MET A 1 12.16 8.60 -6.46
N THR A 2 11.48 8.96 -7.55
CA THR A 2 10.01 8.89 -7.64
C THR A 2 9.63 7.47 -8.05
N THR A 3 8.73 6.81 -7.31
CA THR A 3 8.34 5.42 -7.64
C THR A 3 7.40 5.39 -8.85
N ARG A 4 7.39 4.28 -9.62
CA ARG A 4 6.55 4.14 -10.83
C ARG A 4 5.07 4.42 -10.55
N LEU A 5 4.55 3.93 -9.41
CA LEU A 5 3.16 4.11 -9.01
C LEU A 5 2.86 5.55 -8.60
N GLU A 6 3.79 6.23 -7.93
CA GLU A 6 3.63 7.64 -7.60
C GLU A 6 3.57 8.53 -8.85
N LYS A 7 4.41 8.25 -9.85
CA LYS A 7 4.38 8.94 -11.14
C LYS A 7 3.05 8.72 -11.86
N PHE A 8 2.62 7.46 -11.96
CA PHE A 8 1.33 7.11 -12.56
C PHE A 8 0.14 7.79 -11.86
N TYR A 9 0.16 7.83 -10.52
CA TYR A 9 -0.87 8.51 -9.75
C TYR A 9 -0.97 10.00 -10.11
N LYS A 10 0.17 10.70 -10.12
CA LYS A 10 0.22 12.14 -10.39
C LYS A 10 -0.14 12.50 -11.84
N GLU A 11 0.34 11.72 -12.80
CA GLU A 11 0.23 12.07 -14.23
C GLU A 11 -1.06 11.55 -14.88
N GLN A 12 -1.62 10.44 -14.40
CA GLN A 12 -2.77 9.81 -15.07
C GLN A 12 -4.00 9.75 -14.15
N VAL A 13 -3.84 9.32 -12.91
CA VAL A 13 -4.97 9.10 -11.99
C VAL A 13 -5.57 10.42 -11.53
N VAL A 14 -4.76 11.40 -11.14
CA VAL A 14 -5.24 12.70 -10.66
C VAL A 14 -6.07 13.44 -11.73
N PRO A 15 -5.58 13.64 -12.97
CA PRO A 15 -6.39 14.28 -14.02
C PRO A 15 -7.70 13.54 -14.30
N SER A 16 -7.64 12.20 -14.39
CA SER A 16 -8.83 11.37 -14.67
C SER A 16 -9.89 11.48 -13.57
N LEU A 17 -9.48 11.56 -12.30
CA LEU A 17 -10.40 11.73 -11.17
C LEU A 17 -10.97 13.14 -11.11
N THR A 18 -10.15 14.16 -11.37
CA THR A 18 -10.61 15.56 -11.43
C THR A 18 -11.65 15.75 -12.53
N GLU A 19 -11.43 15.20 -13.73
CA GLU A 19 -12.39 15.30 -14.83
C GLU A 19 -13.68 14.52 -14.52
N LYS A 20 -13.56 13.32 -13.96
CA LYS A 20 -14.73 12.46 -13.67
C LYS A 20 -15.61 12.99 -12.53
N PHE A 21 -15.02 13.62 -11.52
CA PHE A 21 -15.73 14.02 -10.30
C PHE A 21 -15.80 15.54 -10.11
N GLY A 22 -15.18 16.33 -10.99
CA GLY A 22 -15.28 17.79 -11.00
C GLY A 22 -14.62 18.47 -9.80
N TYR A 23 -13.55 17.91 -9.24
CA TYR A 23 -12.86 18.50 -8.09
C TYR A 23 -12.34 19.91 -8.44
N ALA A 24 -12.65 20.89 -7.59
CA ALA A 24 -12.22 22.28 -7.80
C ALA A 24 -10.80 22.52 -7.26
N ASN A 25 -10.39 21.72 -6.28
CA ASN A 25 -9.08 21.82 -5.66
C ASN A 25 -8.27 20.53 -5.88
N PRO A 26 -7.02 20.60 -6.38
CA PRO A 26 -6.14 19.44 -6.52
C PRO A 26 -5.93 18.63 -5.24
N MET A 27 -6.10 19.25 -4.06
CA MET A 27 -5.99 18.60 -2.77
C MET A 27 -7.22 17.76 -2.39
N GLU A 28 -8.34 17.90 -3.09
CA GLU A 28 -9.56 17.09 -2.89
C GLU A 28 -9.44 15.71 -3.53
N VAL A 29 -8.49 15.51 -4.45
CA VAL A 29 -8.31 14.23 -5.12
C VAL A 29 -7.87 13.15 -4.11
N PRO A 30 -8.60 12.02 -4.01
CA PRO A 30 -8.34 10.98 -3.01
C PRO A 30 -6.93 10.38 -3.08
N ARG A 31 -6.23 10.35 -1.94
CA ARG A 31 -4.85 9.83 -1.80
C ARG A 31 -4.80 8.56 -0.95
N ILE A 32 -3.84 7.68 -1.25
CA ILE A 32 -3.53 6.53 -0.40
C ILE A 32 -2.72 7.02 0.80
N THR A 33 -3.25 6.83 2.02
CA THR A 33 -2.62 7.32 3.26
C THR A 33 -1.77 6.25 3.96
N LYS A 34 -2.26 5.01 4.00
CA LYS A 34 -1.59 3.87 4.64
C LYS A 34 -1.98 2.58 3.96
N ILE A 35 -1.01 1.67 3.82
CA ILE A 35 -1.25 0.27 3.45
C ILE A 35 -0.87 -0.56 4.67
N THR A 36 -1.82 -1.30 5.23
CA THR A 36 -1.57 -2.20 6.35
C THR A 36 -1.55 -3.63 5.82
N ILE A 37 -0.48 -4.35 6.09
CA ILE A 37 -0.35 -5.76 5.72
C ILE A 37 -0.60 -6.59 6.97
N ASN A 38 -1.56 -7.50 6.87
CA ASN A 38 -1.90 -8.43 7.94
C ASN A 38 -1.69 -9.85 7.42
N MET A 39 -1.11 -10.70 8.25
CA MET A 39 -0.88 -12.10 7.96
C MET A 39 -1.49 -12.93 9.08
N GLY A 40 -2.56 -13.66 8.76
CA GLY A 40 -3.25 -14.52 9.70
C GLY A 40 -2.49 -15.82 9.94
N VAL A 41 -1.73 -15.90 11.03
CA VAL A 41 -0.94 -17.10 11.41
C VAL A 41 -1.69 -18.03 12.38
N GLY A 42 -3.01 -18.16 12.22
CA GLY A 42 -3.94 -18.78 13.18
C GLY A 42 -3.51 -20.13 13.77
N GLU A 43 -3.26 -21.13 12.93
CA GLU A 43 -2.85 -22.48 13.39
C GLU A 43 -1.36 -22.59 13.72
N ALA A 44 -0.56 -21.63 13.25
CA ALA A 44 0.89 -21.60 13.40
C ALA A 44 1.37 -20.79 14.62
N ALA A 45 0.47 -20.11 15.32
CA ALA A 45 0.80 -19.24 16.45
C ALA A 45 1.44 -19.99 17.63
N THR A 46 1.16 -21.28 17.79
CA THR A 46 1.77 -22.15 18.81
C THR A 46 3.21 -22.56 18.47
N ASN A 47 3.63 -22.44 17.21
CA ASN A 47 4.99 -22.80 16.79
C ASN A 47 5.81 -21.54 16.47
N LYS A 48 6.64 -21.15 17.45
CA LYS A 48 7.49 -19.95 17.38
C LYS A 48 8.33 -19.85 16.09
N LYS A 49 8.79 -20.98 15.55
CA LYS A 49 9.58 -21.00 14.29
C LYS A 49 8.78 -20.54 13.08
N ILE A 50 7.50 -20.88 13.01
CA ILE A 50 6.66 -20.49 11.87
C ILE A 50 6.37 -18.99 11.93
N LEU A 51 6.15 -18.46 13.13
CA LEU A 51 5.93 -17.04 13.34
C LEU A 51 7.18 -16.22 12.98
N GLU A 52 8.37 -16.68 13.37
CA GLU A 52 9.65 -16.06 12.98
C GLU A 52 9.88 -16.10 11.46
N ASN A 53 9.60 -17.22 10.80
CA ASN A 53 9.71 -17.34 9.35
C ASN A 53 8.74 -16.39 8.64
N ALA A 54 7.51 -16.32 9.12
CA ALA A 54 6.47 -15.51 8.51
C ALA A 54 6.79 -14.00 8.66
N VAL A 55 7.35 -13.58 9.81
CA VAL A 55 7.88 -12.22 9.99
C VAL A 55 9.06 -11.95 9.04
N ALA A 56 9.99 -12.91 8.90
CA ALA A 56 11.12 -12.77 8.00
C ALA A 56 10.69 -12.64 6.52
N ASP A 57 9.66 -13.37 6.12
CA ASP A 57 9.11 -13.30 4.77
C ASP A 57 8.36 -12.00 4.52
N LEU A 58 7.55 -11.54 5.49
CA LEU A 58 6.95 -10.20 5.43
C LEU A 58 8.03 -9.12 5.33
N ALA A 59 9.12 -9.24 6.08
CA ALA A 59 10.20 -8.27 6.02
C ALA A 59 10.91 -8.26 4.66
N LYS A 60 11.15 -9.43 4.07
CA LYS A 60 11.70 -9.53 2.72
C LYS A 60 10.77 -8.94 1.65
N ILE A 61 9.45 -9.14 1.79
CA ILE A 61 8.46 -8.68 0.81
C ILE A 61 8.23 -7.17 0.93
N THR A 62 8.11 -6.66 2.15
CA THR A 62 7.73 -5.27 2.42
C THR A 62 8.94 -4.34 2.58
N GLY A 63 10.13 -4.92 2.80
CA GLY A 63 11.35 -4.19 3.10
C GLY A 63 11.33 -3.51 4.48
N GLN A 64 10.44 -3.93 5.39
CA GLN A 64 10.28 -3.41 6.75
C GLN A 64 10.54 -4.47 7.81
#